data_AF-A0A7V5WEK8-F1
#
_entry.id   AF-A0A7V5WEK8-F1
#
_cell.length_a   1.000
_cell.length_b   1.000
_cell.length_c   1.000
_cell.angle_alpha   90.00
_cell.angle_beta   90.00
_cell.angle_gamma   90.00
#
_symmetry.space_group_name_H-M   'P 1'
#
loop_
_entity.id
_entity.type
_entity.pdbx_description
1 polymer ?
#
loop_
_entity_poly.entity_id
_entity_poly.type
_entity_poly.pdbx_seq_one_letter_code
_entity_poly.pdbx_strand_id
1 'polypeptide(L)' 'MLSRLSGTIWHIGEGHLTVRIGGLGLQVRVPTHALSGLSEGDPIELFTHLHVRENELALYGFRTADER' A
#
# COMPACT_ATOMS: atom_id res chain seq x y z
N MET A 1 -6.30 11.25 8.73
CA MET A 1 -5.20 10.29 8.95
C MET A 1 -5.55 9.00 8.20
N LEU A 2 -4.70 8.53 7.29
CA LEU A 2 -4.87 7.23 6.61
C LEU A 2 -4.10 6.20 7.43
N SER A 3 -4.80 5.36 8.20
CA SER A 3 -4.22 4.40 9.14
C SER A 3 -4.30 2.96 8.65
N ARG A 4 -5.29 2.64 7.82
CA ARG A 4 -5.52 1.31 7.26
C ARG A 4 -6.09 1.44 5.86
N LEU A 5 -5.74 0.48 5.01
CA LEU A 5 -6.15 0.38 3.63
C LEU A 5 -6.60 -1.06 3.38
N SER A 6 -7.80 -1.24 2.86
CA SER A 6 -8.33 -2.53 2.46
C SER A 6 -8.87 -2.43 1.04
N GLY A 7 -8.46 -3.35 0.17
CA GLY A 7 -8.86 -3.33 -1.23
C GLY A 7 -8.31 -4.53 -2.00
N THR A 8 -8.23 -4.39 -3.32
CA THR A 8 -7.69 -5.42 -4.21
C THR A 8 -6.40 -4.93 -4.84
N ILE A 9 -5.38 -5.79 -4.95
CA ILE A 9 -4.16 -5.45 -5.67
C ILE A 9 -4.50 -5.28 -7.15
N TRP A 10 -4.27 -4.10 -7.69
CA TRP A 10 -4.44 -3.80 -9.10
C TRP A 10 -3.12 -3.93 -9.86
N HIS A 11 -2.01 -3.55 -9.21
CA HIS A 11 -0.68 -3.66 -9.81
C HIS A 11 0.39 -3.90 -8.75
N ILE A 12 1.43 -4.65 -9.11
CA ILE A 12 2.62 -4.90 -8.28
C ILE A 12 3.84 -4.33 -9.00
N GLY A 13 4.48 -3.34 -8.42
CA GLY A 13 5.72 -2.76 -8.93
C GLY A 13 6.88 -2.95 -7.97
N GLU A 14 8.08 -2.52 -8.37
CA GLU A 14 9.25 -2.61 -7.49
C GLU A 14 9.10 -1.63 -6.31
N GLY A 15 9.00 -2.20 -5.10
CA GLY A 15 8.87 -1.45 -3.84
C GLY A 15 7.52 -0.74 -3.66
N HIS A 16 6.50 -1.07 -4.46
CA HIS A 16 5.17 -0.48 -4.33
C HIS A 16 4.05 -1.38 -4.86
N LEU A 17 2.83 -1.10 -4.41
CA LEU A 17 1.59 -1.74 -4.83
C LEU A 17 0.58 -0.66 -5.22
N THR A 18 -0.23 -0.93 -6.24
CA THR A 18 -1.44 -0.14 -6.51
C THR A 18 -2.63 -0.90 -5.98
N VAL A 19 -3.33 -0.34 -4.99
CA VAL A 19 -4.52 -0.95 -4.38
C VAL A 19 -5.77 -0.26 -4.89
N ARG A 20 -6.71 -1.04 -5.43
CA ARG A 20 -8.00 -0.56 -5.92
C ARG A 20 -9.01 -0.46 -4.79
N ILE A 21 -9.61 0.71 -4.63
CA ILE A 21 -10.73 0.98 -3.70
C ILE A 21 -11.80 1.78 -4.44
N GLY A 22 -12.98 1.18 -4.63
CA GLY A 22 -14.14 1.89 -5.19
C GLY A 22 -13.91 2.56 -6.55
N GLY A 23 -13.00 2.03 -7.37
CA GLY A 23 -12.62 2.58 -8.68
C GLY A 23 -11.35 3.46 -8.67
N LEU A 24 -10.81 3.80 -7.50
CA LEU A 24 -9.57 4.55 -7.35
C LEU A 24 -8.38 3.60 -7.18
N GLY A 25 -7.25 3.89 -7.84
CA GLY A 25 -5.98 3.20 -7.65
C GLY A 25 -5.07 4.02 -6.72
N LEU A 26 -4.76 3.49 -5.54
CA LEU A 26 -3.87 4.12 -4.58
C LEU A 26 -2.50 3.45 -4.63
N GLN A 27 -1.47 4.22 -4.98
CA GLN A 27 -0.10 3.73 -4.92
C GLN A 27 0.41 3.78 -3.48
N VAL A 28 0.90 2.65 -3.00
CA VAL A 28 1.41 2.43 -1.65
C VAL A 28 2.82 1.89 -1.77
N ARG A 29 3.80 2.60 -1.21
CA ARG A 29 5.17 2.10 -1.10
C ARG A 29 5.21 1.06 0.01
N VAL A 30 5.74 -0.11 -0.28
CA VAL A 30 5.84 -1.21 0.68
C VAL A 30 7.24 -1.80 0.62
N PRO A 31 7.77 -2.33 1.72
CA PRO A 31 9.07 -2.97 1.69
C PRO A 31 9.02 -4.24 0.83
N THR A 32 10.13 -4.59 0.17
CA THR A 32 10.17 -5.68 -0.82
C THR A 32 9.79 -7.04 -0.27
N HIS A 33 10.05 -7.31 1.02
CA HIS A 33 9.61 -8.55 1.67
C HIS A 33 8.08 -8.65 1.77
N ALA A 34 7.36 -7.53 1.89
CA ALA A 34 5.90 -7.52 1.97
C ALA A 34 5.22 -7.87 0.64
N LEU A 35 5.96 -7.78 -0.48
CA LEU A 35 5.52 -8.14 -1.83
C LEU A 35 5.56 -9.64 -2.10
N SER A 36 6.31 -10.40 -1.31
CA SER A 36 6.47 -11.83 -1.51
C SER A 36 5.15 -12.57 -1.29
N GLY A 37 4.76 -13.41 -2.26
CA GLY A 37 3.52 -14.19 -2.20
C GLY A 37 2.23 -13.42 -2.51
N LEU A 38 2.33 -12.20 -3.05
CA LEU A 38 1.18 -11.44 -3.55
C LEU A 38 1.02 -11.60 -5.05
N SER A 39 -0.23 -11.61 -5.51
CA SER A 39 -0.61 -11.56 -6.92
C SER A 39 -1.59 -10.42 -7.20
N GLU A 40 -1.56 -9.90 -8.43
CA GLU A 40 -2.60 -8.98 -8.90
C GLU A 40 -3.98 -9.67 -8.83
N GLY A 41 -4.99 -8.95 -8.34
CA GLY A 41 -6.32 -9.49 -8.08
C GLY A 41 -6.53 -10.00 -6.65
N ASP A 42 -5.48 -10.16 -5.84
CA ASP A 42 -5.63 -10.60 -4.46
C ASP A 42 -6.25 -9.50 -3.59
N PRO A 43 -7.11 -9.86 -2.61
CA PRO A 43 -7.50 -8.94 -1.55
C PRO A 43 -6.28 -8.65 -0.67
N ILE A 44 -6.10 -7.39 -0.30
CA ILE A 44 -5.02 -6.98 0.59
C ILE A 44 -5.52 -5.99 1.63
N GLU A 45 -4.94 -6.11 2.81
CA GLU A 45 -5.08 -5.15 3.87
C GLU A 45 -3.69 -4.71 4.36
N LEU A 46 -3.52 -3.40 4.52
CA LEU A 46 -2.26 -2.79 4.93
C LEU A 46 -2.52 -1.74 6.01
N PHE A 47 -1.61 -1.68 6.98
CA PHE A 47 -1.46 -0.51 7.84
C PHE A 47 -0.75 0.57 7.05
N THR A 48 -1.28 1.79 7.07
CA THR A 48 -0.74 2.87 6.26
C THR A 48 -0.20 4.03 7.09
N HIS A 49 0.84 4.66 6.56
CA HIS A 49 1.38 5.90 7.06
C HIS A 49 1.49 6.89 5.90
N LEU A 50 0.67 7.95 5.96
CA LEU A 50 0.75 9.03 4.99
C LEU A 50 1.83 10.01 5.45
N HIS A 51 2.91 10.07 4.68
CA HIS A 51 3.99 11.01 4.86
C HIS A 51 3.73 12.24 3.98
N VAL A 52 3.53 13.39 4.63
CA VAL A 52 3.28 14.67 3.96
C VAL A 52 4.52 15.54 4.12
N ARG A 53 5.12 15.92 2.99
CA ARG A 53 6.20 16.89 2.89
C ARG A 53 5.73 18.05 2.01
N GLU A 54 6.48 19.15 2.03
CA GLU A 54 6.13 20.37 1.29
C GLU A 54 5.94 20.11 -0.22
N ASN A 55 6.68 19.15 -0.78
CA ASN A 55 6.67 18.82 -2.22
C ASN A 55 6.29 17.36 -2.52
N GLU A 56 5.94 16.54 -1.53
CA GLU A 56 5.66 15.12 -1.75
C GLU A 56 4.53 14.63 -0.82
N LEU A 57 3.62 13.84 -1.41
CA LEU A 57 2.68 12.99 -0.67
C LEU A 57 3.06 11.54 -0.95
N ALA A 58 3.55 10.84 0.07
CA ALA A 58 3.94 9.44 -0.03
C ALA A 58 3.12 8.59 0.96
N LEU A 59 2.50 7.52 0.46
CA LEU A 59 1.77 6.57 1.29
C LEU A 59 2.63 5.32 1.47
N TYR A 60 2.97 5.00 2.71
CA TYR A 60 3.69 3.79 3.07
C TYR A 60 2.72 2.74 3.62
N GLY A 61 2.95 1.48 3.28
CA GLY A 61 2.10 0.35 3.67
C GLY A 61 2.90 -0.77 4.33
N PHE A 62 2.32 -1.36 5.37
CA PHE A 62 2.93 -2.38 6.20
C PHE A 62 1.93 -3.51 6.47
N ARG A 63 2.40 -4.75 6.63
CA ARG A 63 1.55 -5.91 6.92
C ARG A 63 1.09 -5.94 8.37
N THR A 64 1.91 -5.42 9.25
CA THR A 64 1.64 -5.36 10.69
C THR A 64 1.74 -3.93 11.20
N ALA A 65 1.11 -3.66 12.35
CA ALA A 65 1.21 -2.37 13.01
C ALA A 65 2.59 -2.13 13.64
N ASP A 66 3.35 -3.21 13.94
CA ASP A 66 4.70 -3.16 14.51
C ASP A 66 5.73 -2.65 13.50
N GLU A 67 5.51 -2.94 12.21
CA GLU A 67 6.35 -2.47 11.11
C GLU A 67 6.10 -1.01 10.69
N ARG A 68 5.05 -0.37 11.21
CA ARG A 68 4.56 0.95 10.76
C ARG A 68 5.35 2.14 11.28
#